data_AF-A0A1Y0F8D8-F1
#
_entry.id   AF-A0A1Y0F8D8-F1
#
_cell.length_a   1.000
_cell.length_b   1.000
_cell.length_c   1.000
_cell.angle_alpha   90.00
_cell.angle_beta   90.00
_cell.angle_gamma   90.00
#
_symmetry.space_group_name_H-M   'P 1'
#
loop_
_entity.id
_entity.type
_entity.pdbx_description
1 polymer ?
#
loop_
_entity_poly.entity_id
_entity_poly.type
_entity_poly.pdbx_seq_one_letter_code
_entity_poly.pdbx_strand_id
1 'polypeptide(L)'
;MELITAINMLEQWRPIMEWDEHIKELPNELKEYWNIILKVRDKGKLADNIGLSKVEIREISELINKDLQPTKAFWKYGVKYSRNKAEMLGMKDVIDSYYRRVKSYYLVDVVTKEKRQFYSLQDVAKFLSRKDYRSISKYVDRGLLITRTSYKIYKYRTFKKRKRF
;
A
#
# COMPACT_ATOMS: atom_id res chain seq x y z
N MET A 1 -0.44 18.50 12.70
CA MET A 1 -1.43 19.59 12.65
C MET A 1 -2.48 19.22 11.62
N GLU A 2 -3.77 19.21 11.99
CA GLU A 2 -4.86 18.71 11.14
C GLU A 2 -5.37 19.79 10.17
N LEU A 3 -5.88 19.36 9.00
CA LEU A 3 -6.39 20.25 7.95
C LEU A 3 -7.53 21.15 8.46
N ILE A 4 -8.43 20.60 9.28
CA ILE A 4 -9.56 21.34 9.85
C ILE A 4 -9.07 22.47 10.75
N THR A 5 -8.04 22.24 11.56
CA THR A 5 -7.42 23.28 12.40
C THR A 5 -6.82 24.39 11.53
N ALA A 6 -6.14 24.03 10.43
CA ALA A 6 -5.57 25.01 9.51
C ALA A 6 -6.64 25.85 8.81
N ILE A 7 -7.76 25.24 8.42
CA ILE A 7 -8.90 25.95 7.84
C ILE A 7 -9.47 26.96 8.85
N ASN A 8 -9.77 26.51 10.06
CA ASN A 8 -10.38 27.37 11.09
C ASN A 8 -9.49 28.57 11.45
N MET A 9 -8.17 28.36 11.56
CA MET A 9 -7.23 29.46 11.87
C MET A 9 -7.14 30.49 10.75
N LEU A 10 -7.19 30.06 9.48
CA LEU A 10 -7.20 30.97 8.34
C LEU A 10 -8.55 31.67 8.17
N GLU A 11 -9.67 31.00 8.50
CA GLU A 11 -11.02 31.60 8.47
C GLU A 11 -11.18 32.71 9.51
N GLN A 12 -10.46 32.65 10.64
CA GLN A 12 -10.40 33.74 11.62
C GLN A 12 -9.68 34.98 11.11
N TRP A 13 -8.74 34.81 10.17
CA TRP A 13 -8.06 35.94 9.53
C TRP A 13 -8.93 36.54 8.43
N ARG A 14 -9.39 35.71 7.48
CA ARG A 14 -10.26 36.11 6.38
C ARG A 14 -11.15 34.95 5.92
N PRO A 15 -12.30 35.22 5.28
CA PRO A 15 -13.11 34.18 4.67
C PRO A 15 -12.33 33.38 3.61
N ILE A 16 -12.63 32.08 3.47
CA ILE A 16 -11.95 31.17 2.54
C ILE A 16 -11.94 31.63 1.08
N MET A 17 -12.95 32.40 0.67
CA MET A 17 -13.07 32.98 -0.67
C MET A 17 -12.04 34.08 -0.96
N GLU A 18 -11.53 34.74 0.08
CA GLU A 18 -10.62 35.90 -0.04
C GLU A 18 -9.13 35.51 0.12
N TRP A 19 -8.84 34.26 0.49
CA TRP A 19 -7.49 33.85 0.87
C TRP A 19 -6.45 34.05 -0.25
N ASP A 20 -6.79 33.66 -1.48
CA ASP A 20 -5.87 33.72 -2.61
C ASP A 20 -5.60 35.17 -3.04
N GLU A 21 -6.59 36.06 -2.91
CA GLU A 21 -6.49 37.48 -3.30
C GLU A 21 -5.62 38.28 -2.33
N HIS A 22 -5.73 37.97 -1.03
CA HIS A 22 -5.03 38.68 0.04
C HIS A 22 -3.78 37.96 0.54
N ILE A 23 -3.26 36.98 -0.19
CA ILE A 23 -2.14 36.15 0.29
C ILE A 23 -0.87 36.95 0.61
N LYS A 24 -0.67 38.11 -0.03
CA LYS A 24 0.45 39.00 0.24
C LYS A 24 0.38 39.67 1.62
N GLU A 25 -0.81 39.75 2.20
CA GLU A 25 -1.08 40.30 3.54
C GLU A 25 -1.05 39.21 4.63
N LEU A 26 -0.74 37.96 4.28
CA LEU A 26 -0.81 36.83 5.22
C LEU A 26 0.17 37.03 6.40
N PRO A 27 -0.35 37.08 7.64
CA PRO A 27 0.48 37.16 8.84
C PRO A 27 1.49 36.02 8.92
N ASN A 28 2.67 36.30 9.47
CA ASN A 28 3.75 35.32 9.56
C ASN A 28 3.33 34.09 10.38
N GLU A 29 2.52 34.28 11.41
CA GLU A 29 1.98 33.23 12.29
C GLU A 29 1.07 32.25 11.53
N LEU A 30 0.46 32.70 10.42
CA LEU A 30 -0.49 31.90 9.64
C LEU A 30 0.14 31.16 8.45
N LYS A 31 1.42 31.41 8.16
CA LYS A 31 2.15 30.78 7.04
C LYS A 31 2.21 29.25 7.14
N GLU A 32 2.31 28.71 8.35
CA GLU A 32 2.35 27.25 8.54
C GLU A 32 0.99 26.60 8.20
N TYR A 33 -0.11 27.22 8.61
CA TYR A 33 -1.46 26.78 8.25
C TYR A 33 -1.71 26.90 6.73
N TRP A 34 -1.29 27.99 6.11
CA TRP A 34 -1.38 28.16 4.66
C TRP A 34 -0.61 27.09 3.88
N ASN A 35 0.59 26.74 4.33
CA ASN A 35 1.38 25.66 3.72
C ASN A 35 0.67 24.29 3.81
N ILE A 36 -0.12 24.03 4.85
CA ILE A 36 -0.94 22.82 4.95
C ILE A 36 -2.06 22.85 3.91
N ILE A 37 -2.76 23.99 3.75
CA ILE A 37 -3.79 24.17 2.71
C ILE A 37 -3.21 23.97 1.31
N LEU A 38 -2.08 24.60 0.99
CA LEU A 38 -1.40 24.45 -0.30
C LEU A 38 -1.02 23.01 -0.58
N LYS A 39 -0.45 22.29 0.40
CA LYS A 39 -0.10 20.87 0.25
C LYS A 39 -1.32 20.00 -0.07
N VAL A 40 -2.51 20.36 0.40
CA VAL A 40 -3.75 19.62 0.09
C VAL A 40 -4.30 20.03 -1.28
N ARG A 41 -4.33 21.33 -1.60
CA ARG A 41 -4.76 21.86 -2.91
C ARG A 41 -3.89 21.32 -4.05
N ASP A 42 -2.58 21.27 -3.86
CA ASP A 42 -1.63 20.72 -4.84
C ASP A 42 -1.88 19.24 -5.07
N LYS A 43 -2.11 18.45 -4.00
CA LYS A 43 -2.46 17.03 -4.15
C LYS A 43 -3.76 16.82 -4.93
N GLY A 44 -4.77 17.68 -4.71
CA GLY A 44 -6.02 17.68 -5.46
C GLY A 44 -5.80 17.96 -6.96
N LYS A 45 -5.16 19.09 -7.28
CA LYS A 45 -4.82 19.47 -8.67
C LYS A 45 -3.97 18.41 -9.38
N LEU A 46 -3.05 17.78 -8.65
CA LEU A 46 -2.19 16.73 -9.15
C LEU A 46 -2.94 15.42 -9.45
N ALA A 47 -3.99 15.10 -8.69
CA ALA A 47 -4.86 13.96 -8.97
C ALA A 47 -5.73 14.22 -10.21
N ASP A 48 -6.28 15.44 -10.34
CA ASP A 48 -7.06 15.86 -11.51
C ASP A 48 -6.22 15.81 -12.80
N ASN A 49 -4.93 16.18 -12.72
CA ASN A 49 -3.98 16.09 -13.84
C ASN A 49 -3.64 14.65 -14.28
N ILE A 50 -3.92 13.64 -13.46
CA ILE A 50 -3.74 12.22 -13.86
C ILE A 50 -4.90 11.75 -14.74
N GLY A 51 -6.00 12.52 -14.82
CA GLY A 51 -7.12 12.26 -15.72
C GLY A 51 -7.98 11.06 -15.32
N LEU A 52 -7.92 10.65 -14.05
CA LEU A 52 -8.74 9.55 -13.53
C LEU A 52 -9.84 10.09 -12.61
N SER A 53 -11.07 9.67 -12.87
CA SER A 53 -12.20 9.90 -11.98
C SER A 53 -12.07 9.09 -10.68
N LYS A 54 -12.80 9.52 -9.63
CA LYS A 54 -12.87 8.76 -8.36
C LYS A 54 -13.36 7.33 -8.55
N VAL A 55 -14.24 7.10 -9.53
CA VAL A 55 -14.77 5.76 -9.86
C VAL A 55 -13.66 4.87 -10.40
N GLU A 56 -12.88 5.36 -11.36
CA GLU A 56 -11.76 4.61 -11.94
C GLU A 56 -10.68 4.31 -10.90
N ILE A 57 -10.35 5.25 -10.01
CA ILE A 57 -9.40 5.03 -8.90
C ILE A 57 -9.89 3.88 -7.99
N ARG A 58 -11.19 3.84 -7.69
CA ARG A 58 -11.80 2.76 -6.91
C ARG A 58 -11.72 1.42 -7.64
N GLU A 59 -12.04 1.38 -8.93
CA GLU A 59 -11.97 0.15 -9.73
C GLU A 59 -10.53 -0.37 -9.85
N ILE A 60 -9.54 0.51 -10.06
CA ILE A 60 -8.11 0.14 -10.02
C ILE A 60 -7.78 -0.48 -8.66
N SER A 61 -8.25 0.11 -7.56
CA SER A 61 -8.03 -0.41 -6.21
C SER A 61 -8.62 -1.81 -6.03
N GLU A 62 -9.86 -2.03 -6.50
CA GLU A 62 -10.52 -3.33 -6.46
C GLU A 62 -9.79 -4.40 -7.29
N LEU A 63 -9.28 -4.03 -8.48
CA LEU A 63 -8.46 -4.92 -9.29
C LEU A 63 -7.17 -5.33 -8.57
N ILE A 64 -6.49 -4.40 -7.91
CA ILE A 64 -5.25 -4.67 -7.16
C ILE A 64 -5.53 -5.53 -5.92
N ASN A 65 -6.67 -5.32 -5.26
CA ASN A 65 -7.12 -6.17 -4.15
C ASN A 65 -7.47 -7.59 -4.63
N LYS A 66 -7.92 -7.76 -5.87
CA LYS A 66 -8.08 -9.06 -6.56
C LYS A 66 -6.75 -9.64 -7.11
N ASP A 67 -5.62 -9.08 -6.69
CA ASP A 67 -4.24 -9.45 -7.07
C ASP A 67 -3.85 -9.19 -8.52
N LEU A 68 -4.54 -8.29 -9.21
CA LEU A 68 -4.00 -7.73 -10.44
C LEU A 68 -2.78 -6.86 -10.09
N GLN A 69 -1.70 -7.01 -10.86
CA GLN A 69 -0.49 -6.21 -10.64
C GLN A 69 -0.81 -4.72 -10.81
N PRO A 70 -0.28 -3.81 -9.96
CA PRO A 70 -0.50 -2.37 -10.10
C PRO A 70 -0.26 -1.85 -11.51
N THR A 71 0.84 -2.24 -12.15
CA THR A 71 1.14 -1.86 -13.54
C THR A 71 0.01 -2.23 -14.51
N LYS A 72 -0.57 -3.43 -14.38
CA LYS A 72 -1.67 -3.88 -15.24
C LYS A 72 -2.99 -3.22 -14.90
N ALA A 73 -3.25 -2.98 -13.61
CA ALA A 73 -4.48 -2.33 -13.16
C ALA A 73 -4.55 -0.89 -13.68
N PHE A 74 -3.47 -0.12 -13.54
CA PHE A 74 -3.39 1.23 -14.07
C PHE A 74 -3.43 1.27 -15.61
N TRP A 75 -2.75 0.33 -16.29
CA TRP A 75 -2.73 0.28 -17.77
C TRP A 75 -4.13 0.10 -18.36
N LYS A 76 -5.04 -0.63 -17.69
CA LYS A 76 -6.43 -0.79 -18.16
C LYS A 76 -7.17 0.53 -18.36
N TYR A 77 -6.74 1.59 -17.67
CA TYR A 77 -7.31 2.94 -17.76
C TYR A 77 -6.38 3.89 -18.53
N GLY A 78 -5.46 3.36 -19.35
CA GLY A 78 -4.53 4.17 -20.15
C GLY A 78 -3.43 4.86 -19.35
N VAL A 79 -3.32 4.62 -18.04
CA VAL A 79 -2.35 5.30 -17.18
C VAL A 79 -1.13 4.42 -16.94
N LYS A 80 0.06 4.97 -17.19
CA LYS A 80 1.32 4.34 -16.79
C LYS A 80 1.49 4.43 -15.26
N TYR A 81 1.62 3.28 -14.62
CA TYR A 81 1.88 3.17 -13.18
C TYR A 81 3.25 3.76 -12.80
N SER A 82 3.25 4.54 -11.72
CA SER A 82 4.43 4.85 -10.90
C SER A 82 4.01 4.93 -9.43
N ARG A 83 4.95 4.71 -8.51
CA ARG A 83 4.67 4.79 -7.07
C ARG A 83 4.16 6.18 -6.68
N ASN A 84 4.81 7.23 -7.16
CA ASN A 84 4.42 8.61 -6.90
C ASN A 84 2.98 8.89 -7.37
N LYS A 85 2.59 8.43 -8.57
CA LYS A 85 1.20 8.59 -9.05
C LYS A 85 0.20 7.88 -8.16
N ALA A 86 0.50 6.65 -7.75
CA ALA A 86 -0.37 5.92 -6.84
C ALA A 86 -0.50 6.63 -5.48
N GLU A 87 0.58 7.22 -4.95
CA GLU A 87 0.53 8.03 -3.73
C GLU A 87 -0.30 9.31 -3.92
N MET A 88 -0.18 9.99 -5.07
CA MET A 88 -0.98 11.16 -5.42
C MET A 88 -2.48 10.84 -5.50
N LEU A 89 -2.83 9.65 -5.98
CA LEU A 89 -4.21 9.15 -6.04
C LEU A 89 -4.72 8.60 -4.69
N GLY A 90 -3.94 8.72 -3.61
CA GLY A 90 -4.30 8.19 -2.29
C GLY A 90 -4.28 6.66 -2.20
N MET A 91 -3.64 5.97 -3.14
CA MET A 91 -3.63 4.50 -3.25
C MET A 91 -2.42 3.84 -2.54
N LYS A 92 -1.65 4.59 -1.76
CA LYS A 92 -0.42 4.09 -1.12
C LYS A 92 -0.64 2.79 -0.35
N ASP A 93 -1.65 2.76 0.51
CA ASP A 93 -1.94 1.59 1.35
C ASP A 93 -2.38 0.37 0.53
N VAL A 94 -3.11 0.59 -0.57
CA VAL A 94 -3.51 -0.46 -1.50
C VAL A 94 -2.28 -1.08 -2.18
N ILE A 95 -1.34 -0.25 -2.62
CA ILE A 95 -0.09 -0.69 -3.24
C ILE A 95 0.79 -1.44 -2.25
N ASP A 96 0.99 -0.88 -1.06
CA ASP A 96 1.83 -1.49 -0.03
C ASP A 96 1.22 -2.80 0.47
N SER A 97 -0.10 -2.86 0.66
CA SER A 97 -0.83 -4.10 0.96
C SER A 97 -0.63 -5.15 -0.13
N TYR A 98 -0.77 -4.78 -1.41
CA TYR A 98 -0.52 -5.69 -2.52
C TYR A 98 0.89 -6.27 -2.47
N TYR A 99 1.93 -5.42 -2.37
CA TYR A 99 3.32 -5.90 -2.34
C TYR A 99 3.62 -6.73 -1.09
N ARG A 100 3.04 -6.37 0.06
CA ARG A 100 3.12 -7.14 1.30
C ARG A 100 2.51 -8.53 1.14
N ARG A 101 1.32 -8.64 0.51
CA ARG A 101 0.71 -9.94 0.18
C ARG A 101 1.57 -10.74 -0.78
N VAL A 102 1.97 -10.19 -1.93
CA VAL A 102 2.67 -10.98 -2.95
C VAL A 102 4.08 -11.42 -2.56
N LYS A 103 4.72 -10.70 -1.63
CA LYS A 103 6.03 -11.07 -1.05
C LYS A 103 5.91 -12.01 0.16
N SER A 104 4.70 -12.27 0.65
CA SER A 104 4.51 -13.13 1.83
C SER A 104 4.75 -14.61 1.53
N TYR A 105 5.09 -15.31 2.60
CA TYR A 105 5.30 -16.75 2.67
C TYR A 105 4.18 -17.37 3.48
N TYR A 106 3.69 -18.51 3.01
CA TYR A 106 2.67 -19.32 3.68
C TYR A 106 3.33 -20.61 4.13
N LEU A 107 3.31 -20.81 5.44
CA LEU A 107 3.70 -22.04 6.08
C LEU A 107 2.43 -22.85 6.34
N VAL A 108 2.37 -24.07 5.83
CA VAL A 108 1.19 -24.93 5.91
C VAL A 108 1.58 -26.21 6.64
N ASP A 109 0.94 -26.47 7.77
CA ASP A 109 1.06 -27.75 8.45
C ASP A 109 0.29 -28.81 7.66
N VAL A 110 0.95 -29.88 7.22
CA VAL A 110 0.26 -30.91 6.41
C VAL A 110 -0.66 -31.81 7.22
N VAL A 111 -0.44 -31.90 8.54
CA VAL A 111 -1.20 -32.72 9.48
C VAL A 111 -2.45 -31.96 9.91
N THR A 112 -2.30 -30.78 10.50
CA THR A 112 -3.42 -29.99 11.04
C THR A 112 -4.13 -29.13 10.00
N LYS A 113 -3.50 -28.94 8.83
CA LYS A 113 -3.94 -27.99 7.78
C LYS A 113 -3.90 -26.52 8.21
N GLU A 114 -3.29 -26.22 9.37
CA GLU A 114 -3.09 -24.83 9.79
C GLU A 114 -2.22 -24.07 8.80
N LYS A 115 -2.59 -22.81 8.55
CA LYS A 115 -1.90 -21.91 7.63
C LYS A 115 -1.41 -20.70 8.40
N ARG A 116 -0.13 -20.40 8.28
CA ARG A 116 0.49 -19.22 8.90
C ARG A 116 1.17 -18.38 7.83
N GLN A 117 0.86 -17.08 7.84
CA GLN A 117 1.44 -16.12 6.90
C GLN A 117 2.61 -15.38 7.55
N PHE A 118 3.71 -15.26 6.82
CA PHE A 118 4.91 -14.56 7.23
C PHE A 118 5.35 -13.56 6.14
N TYR A 119 5.97 -12.45 6.54
CA TYR A 119 6.43 -11.41 5.61
C TYR A 119 7.93 -11.46 5.34
N SER A 120 8.67 -12.30 6.06
CA SER A 120 10.09 -12.59 5.82
C SER A 120 10.40 -14.06 6.04
N LEU A 121 11.42 -14.60 5.35
CA LEU A 121 11.90 -15.96 5.61
C LEU A 121 12.60 -16.08 6.98
N GLN A 122 13.13 -14.98 7.50
CA GLN A 122 13.78 -14.95 8.81
C GLN A 122 12.76 -15.20 9.92
N ASP A 123 11.55 -14.65 9.81
CA ASP A 123 10.48 -14.88 10.79
C ASP A 123 9.99 -16.32 10.75
N VAL A 124 9.95 -16.93 9.56
CA VAL A 124 9.69 -18.38 9.45
C VAL A 124 10.79 -19.18 10.13
N ALA A 125 12.06 -18.79 9.95
CA ALA A 125 13.18 -19.44 10.61
C ALA A 125 13.05 -19.37 12.14
N LYS A 126 12.75 -18.19 12.69
CA LYS A 126 12.50 -18.00 14.12
C LYS A 126 11.35 -18.87 14.61
N PHE A 127 10.22 -18.89 13.90
CA PHE A 127 9.06 -19.70 14.24
C PHE A 127 9.37 -21.20 14.28
N LEU A 128 10.19 -21.68 13.34
CA LEU A 128 10.62 -23.08 13.26
C LEU A 128 11.86 -23.39 14.11
N SER A 129 12.28 -22.47 15.00
CA SER A 129 13.48 -22.58 15.83
C SER A 129 14.74 -22.92 15.02
N ARG A 130 14.89 -22.31 13.83
CA ARG A 130 16.06 -22.44 12.96
C ARG A 130 17.01 -21.27 13.15
N LYS A 131 18.31 -21.58 13.10
CA LYS A 131 19.38 -20.58 13.19
C LYS A 131 19.38 -19.60 12.02
N ASP A 132 19.10 -20.08 10.80
CA ASP A 132 19.21 -19.28 9.57
C ASP A 132 18.12 -19.64 8.55
N TYR A 133 17.56 -18.62 7.89
CA TYR A 133 16.61 -18.73 6.78
C TYR A 133 17.18 -19.47 5.58
N ARG A 134 18.51 -19.49 5.36
CA ARG A 134 19.16 -20.24 4.27
C ARG A 134 18.84 -21.73 4.33
N SER A 135 18.64 -22.26 5.53
CA SER A 135 18.21 -23.65 5.70
C SER A 135 16.79 -23.91 5.16
N ILE A 136 15.93 -22.88 5.15
CA ILE A 136 14.52 -22.97 4.72
C ILE A 136 14.34 -22.60 3.25
N SER A 137 15.15 -21.68 2.72
CA SER A 137 15.01 -21.14 1.35
C SER A 137 14.93 -22.24 0.28
N LYS A 138 15.67 -23.33 0.47
CA LYS A 138 15.68 -24.50 -0.43
C LYS A 138 14.37 -25.28 -0.49
N TYR A 139 13.45 -25.11 0.46
CA TYR A 139 12.14 -25.80 0.46
C TYR A 139 11.01 -24.96 -0.16
N VAL A 140 11.21 -23.64 -0.28
CA VAL A 140 10.20 -22.70 -0.79
C VAL A 140 9.71 -23.16 -2.16
N ASP A 141 8.40 -23.33 -2.27
CA ASP A 141 7.68 -23.73 -3.49
C ASP A 141 7.99 -25.12 -4.03
N ARG A 142 8.90 -25.89 -3.42
CA ARG A 142 9.25 -27.26 -3.85
C ARG A 142 8.20 -28.30 -3.49
N GLY A 143 7.28 -27.97 -2.57
CA GLY A 143 6.26 -28.92 -2.09
C GLY A 143 6.81 -30.05 -1.21
N LEU A 144 8.07 -29.93 -0.79
CA LEU A 144 8.74 -30.81 0.15
C LEU A 144 8.45 -30.37 1.59
N LEU A 145 8.45 -31.33 2.51
CA LEU A 145 8.44 -31.04 3.94
C LEU A 145 9.78 -30.43 4.35
N ILE A 146 9.74 -29.40 5.17
CA ILE A 146 10.94 -28.88 5.81
C ILE A 146 11.43 -29.96 6.78
N THR A 147 12.69 -30.38 6.63
CA THR A 147 13.30 -31.50 7.37
C THR A 147 13.02 -31.41 8.88
N ARG A 148 12.55 -32.49 9.51
CA ARG A 148 12.15 -32.55 10.93
C ARG A 148 10.97 -31.64 11.32
N THR A 149 10.05 -31.38 10.39
CA THR A 149 8.80 -30.66 10.66
C THR A 149 7.64 -31.22 9.82
N SER A 150 6.40 -30.90 10.19
CA SER A 150 5.18 -31.15 9.41
C SER A 150 4.90 -30.07 8.36
N TYR A 151 5.77 -29.07 8.21
CA TYR A 151 5.45 -27.88 7.44
C TYR A 151 5.94 -27.94 5.99
N LYS A 152 5.10 -27.42 5.08
CA LYS A 152 5.49 -27.00 3.74
C LYS A 152 5.45 -25.49 3.65
N ILE A 153 6.36 -24.90 2.88
CA ILE A 153 6.44 -23.45 2.70
C ILE A 153 6.26 -23.06 1.24
N TYR A 154 5.42 -22.05 1.02
CA TYR A 154 5.09 -21.53 -0.30
C TYR A 154 5.16 -20.02 -0.33
N LYS A 155 5.57 -19.43 -1.45
CA LYS A 155 5.28 -18.02 -1.72
C LYS A 155 3.80 -17.85 -2.02
N TYR A 156 3.26 -16.67 -1.73
CA TYR A 156 1.85 -16.33 -1.98
C TYR A 156 1.30 -16.80 -3.33
N ARG A 157 2.00 -16.52 -4.44
CA ARG A 157 1.52 -16.89 -5.79
C ARG A 157 1.40 -18.40 -5.97
N THR A 158 2.37 -19.15 -5.47
CA THR A 158 2.38 -20.62 -5.54
C THR A 158 1.30 -21.20 -4.64
N PHE A 159 1.17 -20.65 -3.43
CA PHE A 159 0.12 -21.01 -2.48
C PHE A 159 -1.27 -20.83 -3.09
N LYS A 160 -1.57 -19.64 -3.63
CA LYS A 160 -2.87 -19.32 -4.29
C LYS A 160 -3.18 -20.26 -5.46
N LYS A 161 -2.19 -20.56 -6.31
CA LYS A 161 -2.36 -21.47 -7.45
C LYS A 161 -2.66 -22.89 -7.00
N ARG A 162 -2.03 -23.35 -5.92
CA ARG A 162 -2.11 -24.75 -5.54
C ARG A 162 -3.49 -25.15 -5.04
N LYS A 163 -4.39 -24.23 -4.62
CA LYS A 163 -5.81 -24.43 -4.20
C LYS A 163 -6.10 -25.67 -3.31
N ARG A 164 -5.08 -26.40 -2.87
CA ARG A 164 -5.13 -27.75 -2.28
C ARG A 164 -4.93 -27.74 -0.76
N PHE A 165 -5.06 -26.57 -0.15
CA PHE A 165 -4.97 -26.40 1.29
C PHE A 165 -6.09 -25.48 1.73
#